data_AF-A0A1I8CCX6-F1
#
_entry.id   AF-A0A1I8CCX6-F1
#
_cell.length_a   1.000
_cell.length_b   1.000
_cell.length_c   1.000
_cell.angle_alpha   90.00
_cell.angle_beta   90.00
_cell.angle_gamma   90.00
#
_symmetry.space_group_name_H-M   'P 1'
#
loop_
_entity.id
_entity.type
_entity.pdbx_description
1 polymer ?
#
loop_
_entity_poly.entity_id
_entity_poly.type
_entity_poly.pdbx_seq_one_letter_code
_entity_poly.pdbx_strand_id
1 'polypeptide(L)'
;MQFKFVILSLALVASTMAFPIMDNEEKGMFGGEEGREGMEFLKNLSPAAKEGLIAIHNNTDLTRAAEEAAVVALFNSGENITPEDKASFANIQTLAAKKGDQFTSAIDKAVADSSLTDTQKALYTTCKEIYANKDLTIQQTKQNIEAAIAAADKTNPGDSEAVKSLVMNTIHSQIKADKAASA
;
A
#
# COMPACT_ATOMS: atom_id res chain seq x y z
N MET A 1 3.25 20.59 -6.50
CA MET A 1 3.42 19.74 -5.30
C MET A 1 2.87 18.32 -5.54
N GLN A 2 3.16 17.70 -6.69
CA GLN A 2 2.55 16.44 -7.16
C GLN A 2 3.46 15.20 -7.03
N PHE A 3 4.63 15.34 -6.39
CA PHE A 3 5.67 14.31 -6.38
C PHE A 3 5.79 13.53 -5.06
N LYS A 4 4.98 13.84 -4.04
CA LYS A 4 5.04 13.20 -2.71
C LYS A 4 4.37 11.81 -2.64
N PHE A 5 3.87 11.28 -3.76
CA PHE A 5 2.96 10.12 -3.78
C PHE A 5 3.61 8.79 -4.16
N VAL A 6 4.85 8.80 -4.66
CA VAL A 6 5.38 7.63 -5.37
C VAL A 6 6.33 6.79 -4.53
N ILE A 7 7.01 7.40 -3.57
CA ILE A 7 7.70 6.67 -2.50
C ILE A 7 6.70 6.19 -1.43
N LEU A 8 5.56 6.90 -1.38
CA LEU A 8 4.34 6.42 -0.78
C LEU A 8 3.86 5.11 -1.44
N SER A 9 4.26 4.70 -2.65
CA SER A 9 3.71 3.49 -3.29
C SER A 9 4.08 2.17 -2.59
N LEU A 10 5.28 2.03 -2.00
CA LEU A 10 5.60 0.89 -1.12
C LEU A 10 4.85 0.98 0.22
N ALA A 11 4.68 2.21 0.77
CA ALA A 11 3.92 2.45 1.99
C ALA A 11 2.41 2.23 1.83
N LEU A 12 1.88 2.61 0.67
CA LEU A 12 0.50 2.59 0.24
C LEU A 12 0.08 1.22 -0.27
N VAL A 13 0.97 0.35 -0.73
CA VAL A 13 0.53 -1.01 -1.11
C VAL A 13 -0.09 -1.75 0.08
N ALA A 14 0.12 -1.38 1.35
CA ALA A 14 -0.75 -1.85 2.45
C ALA A 14 -1.81 -0.85 2.94
N SER A 15 -1.56 0.47 2.93
CA SER A 15 -2.57 1.45 3.41
C SER A 15 -3.62 1.85 2.35
N THR A 16 -3.31 1.78 1.04
CA THR A 16 -4.29 1.84 -0.08
C THR A 16 -4.99 0.52 -0.35
N MET A 17 -4.53 -0.59 0.24
CA MET A 17 -5.33 -1.83 0.27
C MET A 17 -6.57 -1.71 1.14
N ALA A 18 -6.55 -0.84 2.17
CA ALA A 18 -7.72 -0.57 2.99
C ALA A 18 -8.67 0.45 2.33
N PHE A 19 -8.16 1.36 1.49
CA PHE A 19 -8.95 2.43 0.86
C PHE A 19 -8.50 2.81 -0.55
N PRO A 20 -9.33 2.54 -1.57
CA PRO A 20 -9.39 3.37 -2.76
C PRO A 20 -9.47 4.85 -2.40
N ILE A 21 -8.50 5.63 -2.88
CA ILE A 21 -8.53 7.10 -2.80
C ILE A 21 -9.84 7.53 -3.50
N MET A 22 -10.79 8.05 -2.71
CA MET A 22 -12.21 8.27 -3.08
C MET A 22 -12.48 9.23 -4.27
N ASP A 23 -11.46 9.72 -4.97
CA ASP A 23 -11.61 10.80 -5.98
C ASP A 23 -11.04 10.47 -7.37
N ASN A 24 -10.83 9.19 -7.73
CA ASN A 24 -10.57 8.85 -9.14
C ASN A 24 -11.01 7.41 -9.46
N GLU A 25 -11.89 7.29 -10.44
CA GLU A 25 -12.46 6.04 -10.99
C GLU A 25 -11.41 5.05 -11.55
N GLU A 26 -10.11 5.38 -11.53
CA GLU A 26 -9.01 4.56 -12.04
C GLU A 26 -7.94 4.17 -10.99
N LYS A 27 -8.07 4.52 -9.71
CA LYS A 27 -6.96 4.46 -8.73
C LYS A 27 -7.10 3.40 -7.62
N GLY A 28 -7.31 2.15 -8.01
CA GLY A 28 -7.12 0.99 -7.14
C GLY A 28 -5.92 0.13 -7.58
N MET A 29 -5.23 -0.52 -6.63
CA MET A 29 -4.17 -1.50 -6.94
C MET A 29 -4.71 -2.87 -7.40
N PHE A 30 -6.02 -3.01 -7.51
CA PHE A 30 -6.67 -4.23 -7.90
C PHE A 30 -7.17 -4.11 -9.35
N GLY A 31 -6.73 -5.02 -10.21
CA GLY A 31 -7.25 -5.18 -11.56
C GLY A 31 -8.31 -6.29 -11.62
N GLY A 32 -9.23 -6.22 -12.59
CA GLY A 32 -10.12 -7.36 -12.89
C GLY A 32 -11.20 -7.63 -11.84
N GLU A 33 -11.55 -8.90 -11.62
CA GLU A 33 -12.58 -9.32 -10.64
C GLU A 33 -12.19 -8.95 -9.21
N GLU A 34 -10.92 -9.11 -8.86
CA GLU A 34 -10.39 -8.73 -7.54
C GLU A 34 -10.44 -7.19 -7.32
N GLY A 35 -10.41 -6.39 -8.40
CA GLY A 35 -10.66 -4.94 -8.35
C GLY A 35 -12.12 -4.56 -8.17
N ARG A 36 -13.03 -5.40 -8.66
CA ARG A 36 -14.44 -5.28 -8.33
C ARG A 36 -14.67 -5.62 -6.85
N GLU A 37 -14.04 -6.66 -6.32
CA GLU A 37 -14.17 -7.05 -4.90
C GLU A 37 -13.67 -5.96 -3.93
N GLY A 38 -12.54 -5.31 -4.23
CA GLY A 38 -12.04 -4.18 -3.43
C GLY A 38 -12.96 -2.94 -3.46
N MET A 39 -13.58 -2.65 -4.61
CA MET A 39 -14.57 -1.57 -4.71
C MET A 39 -15.92 -1.94 -4.07
N GLU A 40 -16.34 -3.20 -4.19
CA GLU A 40 -17.54 -3.72 -3.55
C GLU A 40 -17.40 -3.73 -2.03
N PHE A 41 -16.21 -4.04 -1.49
CA PHE A 41 -15.91 -3.90 -0.07
C PHE A 41 -16.27 -2.49 0.43
N LEU A 42 -15.63 -1.45 -0.12
CA LEU A 42 -15.92 -0.07 0.28
C LEU A 42 -17.38 0.33 0.07
N LYS A 43 -18.00 -0.11 -1.02
CA LYS A 43 -19.39 0.23 -1.31
C LYS A 43 -20.33 -0.37 -0.27
N ASN A 44 -20.09 -1.62 0.12
CA ASN A 44 -20.96 -2.41 0.98
C ASN A 44 -20.73 -2.16 2.48
N LEU A 45 -19.63 -1.49 2.85
CA LEU A 45 -19.43 -1.08 4.24
C LEU A 45 -20.54 -0.14 4.72
N SER A 46 -21.00 -0.38 5.94
CA SER A 46 -21.89 0.52 6.66
C SER A 46 -21.24 1.90 6.89
N PRO A 47 -22.03 2.97 7.11
CA PRO A 47 -21.48 4.28 7.50
C PRO A 47 -20.57 4.20 8.73
N ALA A 48 -20.94 3.40 9.73
CA ALA A 48 -20.15 3.21 10.94
C ALA A 48 -18.77 2.57 10.65
N ALA A 49 -18.74 1.54 9.79
CA ALA A 49 -17.48 0.92 9.37
C ALA A 49 -16.60 1.90 8.57
N LYS A 50 -17.20 2.70 7.68
CA LYS A 50 -16.49 3.73 6.91
C LYS A 50 -15.88 4.81 7.81
N GLU A 51 -16.67 5.36 8.72
CA GLU A 51 -16.23 6.41 9.64
C GLU A 51 -15.14 5.90 10.58
N GLY A 52 -15.31 4.70 11.15
CA GLY A 52 -14.31 4.07 12.02
C GLY A 52 -12.98 3.85 11.31
N LEU A 53 -13.02 3.35 10.08
CA LEU A 53 -11.82 3.19 9.28
C LEU A 53 -11.15 4.53 8.93
N ILE A 54 -11.91 5.55 8.51
CA ILE A 54 -11.38 6.90 8.24
C ILE A 54 -10.68 7.46 9.48
N ALA A 55 -11.26 7.28 10.67
CA ALA A 55 -10.67 7.73 11.92
C ALA A 55 -9.34 7.02 12.23
N ILE A 56 -9.26 5.71 11.97
CA ILE A 56 -8.04 4.93 12.15
C ILE A 56 -6.95 5.39 11.18
N HIS A 57 -7.25 5.48 9.88
CA HIS A 57 -6.25 5.84 8.86
C HIS A 57 -5.77 7.30 8.93
N ASN A 58 -6.62 8.21 9.44
CA ASN A 58 -6.20 9.60 9.65
C ASN A 58 -5.33 9.78 10.90
N ASN A 59 -5.20 8.76 11.75
CA ASN A 59 -4.34 8.83 12.91
C ASN A 59 -2.89 8.48 12.54
N THR A 60 -2.13 9.51 12.16
CA THR A 60 -0.73 9.36 11.72
C THR A 60 0.25 8.99 12.84
N ASP A 61 -0.20 9.05 14.09
CA ASP A 61 0.59 8.71 15.27
C ASP A 61 0.57 7.21 15.57
N LEU A 62 -0.34 6.45 14.94
CA LEU A 62 -0.34 4.99 15.03
C LEU A 62 0.88 4.41 14.31
N THR A 63 1.43 3.36 14.91
CA THR A 63 2.31 2.43 14.22
C THR A 63 1.50 1.57 13.26
N ARG A 64 2.15 1.00 12.24
CA ARG A 64 1.45 0.10 11.32
C ARG A 64 0.85 -1.11 12.08
N ALA A 65 1.56 -1.66 13.06
CA ALA A 65 1.01 -2.70 13.92
C ALA A 65 -0.24 -2.24 14.68
N ALA A 66 -0.22 -1.02 15.23
CA ALA A 66 -1.36 -0.48 15.97
C ALA A 66 -2.55 -0.17 15.06
N GLU A 67 -2.30 0.32 13.84
CA GLU A 67 -3.31 0.54 12.81
C GLU A 67 -3.96 -0.78 12.38
N GLU A 68 -3.16 -1.80 12.03
CA GLU A 68 -3.65 -3.16 11.70
C GLU A 68 -4.53 -3.72 12.83
N ALA A 69 -4.07 -3.60 14.09
CA ALA A 69 -4.83 -4.04 15.25
C ALA A 69 -6.13 -3.25 15.45
N ALA A 70 -6.11 -1.94 15.22
CA ALA A 70 -7.28 -1.08 15.33
C ALA A 70 -8.34 -1.40 14.26
N VAL A 71 -7.92 -1.69 13.02
CA VAL A 71 -8.83 -2.11 11.95
C VAL A 71 -9.48 -3.45 12.30
N VAL A 72 -8.69 -4.43 12.77
CA VAL A 72 -9.22 -5.72 13.23
C VAL A 72 -10.18 -5.53 14.41
N ALA A 73 -9.86 -4.65 15.35
CA ALA A 73 -10.71 -4.35 16.49
C ALA A 73 -12.03 -3.69 16.08
N LEU A 74 -12.01 -2.77 15.10
CA LEU A 74 -13.20 -2.15 14.53
C LEU A 74 -14.14 -3.23 14.02
N PHE A 75 -13.68 -4.12 13.14
CA PHE A 75 -14.57 -5.12 12.53
C PHE A 75 -15.00 -6.22 13.51
N ASN A 76 -14.18 -6.56 14.51
CA ASN A 76 -14.55 -7.59 15.48
C ASN A 76 -15.53 -7.08 16.54
N SER A 77 -15.27 -5.88 17.07
CA SER A 77 -15.85 -5.38 18.32
C SER A 77 -16.36 -3.95 18.25
N GLY A 78 -16.30 -3.31 17.09
CA GLY A 78 -16.79 -1.94 16.88
C GLY A 78 -18.30 -1.82 17.09
N GLU A 79 -18.69 -0.68 17.64
CA GLU A 79 -20.10 -0.35 17.82
C GLU A 79 -20.77 -0.12 16.46
N ASN A 80 -22.01 -0.61 16.29
CA ASN A 80 -22.79 -0.49 15.05
C ASN A 80 -22.18 -1.14 13.80
N ILE A 81 -21.20 -2.04 13.97
CA ILE A 81 -20.63 -2.85 12.88
C ILE A 81 -21.54 -4.06 12.62
N THR A 82 -21.98 -4.19 11.38
CA THR A 82 -22.95 -5.24 11.00
C THR A 82 -22.28 -6.58 10.72
N PRO A 83 -22.99 -7.72 10.75
CA PRO A 83 -22.45 -8.99 10.31
C PRO A 83 -21.90 -8.97 8.87
N GLU A 84 -22.54 -8.20 7.98
CA GLU A 84 -22.10 -8.00 6.59
C GLU A 84 -20.76 -7.26 6.51
N ASP A 85 -20.53 -6.26 7.37
CA ASP A 85 -19.25 -5.57 7.48
C ASP A 85 -18.13 -6.56 7.85
N LYS A 86 -18.40 -7.46 8.82
CA LYS A 86 -17.41 -8.48 9.26
C LYS A 86 -17.10 -9.48 8.16
N ALA A 87 -18.11 -9.96 7.45
CA ALA A 87 -17.93 -10.88 6.34
C ALA A 87 -17.14 -10.23 5.19
N SER A 88 -17.47 -8.98 4.87
CA SER A 88 -16.75 -8.18 3.86
C SER A 88 -15.30 -7.96 4.26
N PHE A 89 -15.03 -7.69 5.55
CA PHE A 89 -13.68 -7.54 6.08
C PHE A 89 -12.87 -8.83 6.04
N ALA A 90 -13.46 -9.97 6.40
CA ALA A 90 -12.77 -11.27 6.34
C ALA A 90 -12.32 -11.61 4.90
N ASN A 91 -13.18 -11.32 3.92
CA ASN A 91 -12.87 -11.53 2.51
C ASN A 91 -11.74 -10.60 2.04
N ILE A 92 -11.82 -9.30 2.34
CA ILE A 92 -10.79 -8.35 1.89
C ILE A 92 -9.45 -8.58 2.58
N GLN A 93 -9.44 -9.04 3.84
CA GLN A 93 -8.19 -9.31 4.57
C GLN A 93 -7.35 -10.40 3.88
N THR A 94 -8.01 -11.46 3.39
CA THR A 94 -7.35 -12.55 2.66
C THR A 94 -6.84 -12.07 1.31
N LEU A 95 -7.66 -11.30 0.58
CA LEU A 95 -7.29 -10.76 -0.72
C LEU A 95 -6.12 -9.77 -0.61
N ALA A 96 -6.14 -8.90 0.41
CA ALA A 96 -5.08 -7.94 0.68
C ALA A 96 -3.75 -8.63 1.01
N ALA A 97 -3.75 -9.67 1.86
CA ALA A 97 -2.54 -10.43 2.16
C ALA A 97 -1.93 -11.05 0.89
N LYS A 98 -2.74 -11.75 0.10
CA LYS A 98 -2.33 -12.36 -1.17
C LYS A 98 -1.75 -11.32 -2.14
N LYS A 99 -2.39 -10.16 -2.27
CA LYS A 99 -1.95 -9.09 -3.18
C LYS A 99 -0.69 -8.40 -2.69
N GLY A 100 -0.60 -8.10 -1.40
CA GLY A 100 0.62 -7.58 -0.79
C GLY A 100 1.84 -8.44 -1.12
N ASP A 101 1.69 -9.77 -1.01
CA ASP A 101 2.76 -10.71 -1.35
C ASP A 101 3.07 -10.74 -2.85
N GLN A 102 2.04 -10.74 -3.71
CA GLN A 102 2.21 -10.70 -5.17
C GLN A 102 2.95 -9.45 -5.64
N PHE A 103 2.54 -8.27 -5.19
CA PHE A 103 3.19 -7.01 -5.55
C PHE A 103 4.61 -6.94 -5.00
N THR A 104 4.81 -7.32 -3.74
CA THR A 104 6.16 -7.31 -3.12
C THR A 104 7.10 -8.24 -3.87
N SER A 105 6.66 -9.47 -4.18
CA SER A 105 7.46 -10.44 -4.92
C SER A 105 7.77 -9.98 -6.35
N ALA A 106 6.80 -9.36 -7.04
CA ALA A 106 7.00 -8.83 -8.38
C ALA A 106 8.01 -7.67 -8.38
N ILE A 107 7.93 -6.77 -7.40
CA ILE A 107 8.88 -5.66 -7.25
C ILE A 107 10.27 -6.20 -6.89
N ASP A 108 10.38 -7.11 -5.93
CA ASP A 108 11.65 -7.74 -5.55
C ASP A 108 12.33 -8.39 -6.77
N LYS A 109 11.55 -9.14 -7.55
CA LYS A 109 12.03 -9.76 -8.79
C LYS A 109 12.45 -8.72 -9.81
N ALA A 110 11.65 -7.68 -10.04
CA ALA A 110 11.97 -6.62 -10.98
C ALA A 110 13.26 -5.88 -10.58
N VAL A 111 13.45 -5.61 -9.29
CA VAL A 111 14.69 -5.00 -8.77
C VAL A 111 15.88 -5.93 -8.98
N ALA A 112 15.75 -7.21 -8.66
CA ALA A 112 16.81 -8.20 -8.85
C ALA A 112 17.24 -8.30 -10.33
N ASP A 113 16.26 -8.43 -11.23
CA ASP A 113 16.45 -8.61 -12.68
C ASP A 113 16.80 -7.30 -13.43
N SER A 114 16.65 -6.15 -12.78
CA SER A 114 16.91 -4.84 -13.40
C SER A 114 18.39 -4.53 -13.59
N SER A 115 18.64 -3.60 -14.52
CA SER A 115 19.92 -2.92 -14.71
C SER A 115 20.16 -1.78 -13.70
N LEU A 116 19.41 -1.73 -12.59
CA LEU A 116 19.68 -0.77 -11.52
C LEU A 116 21.11 -0.98 -11.00
N THR A 117 21.75 0.12 -10.62
CA THR A 117 23.07 0.07 -9.97
C THR A 117 22.97 -0.54 -8.58
N ASP A 118 24.10 -0.96 -8.01
CA ASP A 118 24.15 -1.47 -6.63
C ASP A 118 23.63 -0.44 -5.62
N THR A 119 23.89 0.85 -5.84
CA THR A 119 23.40 1.93 -4.98
C THR A 119 21.89 2.10 -5.07
N GLN A 120 21.30 1.92 -6.25
CA GLN A 120 19.85 1.95 -6.47
C GLN A 120 19.16 0.74 -5.83
N LYS A 121 19.75 -0.46 -5.97
CA LYS A 121 19.24 -1.68 -5.31
C LYS A 121 19.35 -1.58 -3.78
N ALA A 122 20.41 -0.95 -3.27
CA ALA A 122 20.56 -0.65 -1.85
C ALA A 122 19.53 0.37 -1.35
N LEU A 123 19.24 1.42 -2.13
CA LEU A 123 18.17 2.37 -1.81
C LEU A 123 16.81 1.67 -1.73
N TYR A 124 16.49 0.79 -2.69
CA TYR A 124 15.26 -0.01 -2.64
C TYR A 124 15.19 -0.84 -1.35
N THR A 125 16.26 -1.57 -1.03
CA THR A 125 16.34 -2.42 0.16
C THR A 125 16.12 -1.61 1.44
N THR A 126 16.78 -0.46 1.56
CA THR A 126 16.61 0.46 2.70
C THR A 126 15.16 0.93 2.84
N CYS A 127 14.54 1.35 1.73
CA CYS A 127 13.13 1.77 1.74
C CYS A 127 12.20 0.63 2.16
N LYS A 128 12.46 -0.58 1.66
CA LYS A 128 11.70 -1.80 1.98
C LYS A 128 11.83 -2.15 3.47
N GLU A 129 13.02 -2.08 4.05
CA GLU A 129 13.26 -2.38 5.47
C GLU A 129 12.58 -1.36 6.39
N ILE A 130 12.68 -0.07 6.08
CA ILE A 130 11.97 0.98 6.82
C ILE A 130 10.47 0.70 6.79
N TYR A 131 9.93 0.35 5.63
CA TYR A 131 8.53 -0.01 5.51
C TYR A 131 8.20 -1.31 6.24
N ALA A 132 9.05 -2.33 6.21
CA ALA A 132 8.81 -3.61 6.87
C ALA A 132 8.76 -3.47 8.42
N ASN A 133 9.35 -2.43 8.98
CA ASN A 133 9.32 -2.15 10.40
C ASN A 133 7.91 -1.70 10.85
N LYS A 134 7.18 -2.59 11.54
CA LYS A 134 5.83 -2.35 12.05
C LYS A 134 5.77 -1.45 13.30
N ASP A 135 6.92 -1.17 13.92
CA ASP A 135 7.02 -0.40 15.16
C ASP A 135 7.15 1.11 14.90
N LEU A 136 7.46 1.50 13.65
CA LEU A 136 7.46 2.90 13.25
C LEU A 136 6.04 3.41 13.08
N THR A 137 5.80 4.65 13.51
CA THR A 137 4.57 5.35 13.15
C THR A 137 4.50 5.58 11.64
N ILE A 138 3.29 5.80 11.11
CA ILE A 138 3.11 6.18 9.70
C ILE A 138 3.94 7.44 9.39
N GLN A 139 3.94 8.41 10.30
CA GLN A 139 4.75 9.62 10.18
C GLN A 139 6.26 9.32 10.15
N GLN A 140 6.76 8.50 11.08
CA GLN A 140 8.18 8.15 11.15
C GLN A 140 8.61 7.36 9.91
N THR A 141 7.79 6.42 9.46
CA THR A 141 8.02 5.64 8.23
C THR A 141 8.21 6.59 7.05
N LYS A 142 7.30 7.55 6.86
CA LYS A 142 7.40 8.54 5.79
C LYS A 142 8.68 9.37 5.90
N GLN A 143 8.97 9.91 7.08
CA GLN A 143 10.16 10.75 7.30
C GLN A 143 11.45 9.98 7.05
N ASN A 144 11.54 8.73 7.52
CA ASN A 144 12.72 7.89 7.34
C ASN A 144 12.95 7.53 5.87
N ILE A 145 11.87 7.23 5.12
CA ILE A 145 11.99 6.96 3.69
C ILE A 145 12.39 8.24 2.93
N GLU A 146 11.77 9.39 3.21
CA GLU A 146 12.16 10.68 2.61
C GLU A 146 13.64 11.01 2.87
N ALA A 147 14.12 10.74 4.09
CA ALA A 147 15.52 10.92 4.45
C ALA A 147 16.46 9.95 3.70
N ALA A 148 16.08 8.68 3.55
CA ALA A 148 16.85 7.69 2.80
C ALA A 148 16.99 8.08 1.31
N ILE A 149 15.90 8.52 0.68
CA ILE A 149 15.94 9.05 -0.70
C ILE A 149 16.84 10.27 -0.79
N ALA A 150 16.67 11.25 0.09
CA ALA A 150 17.47 12.47 0.05
C ALA A 150 18.97 12.19 0.23
N ALA A 151 19.33 11.24 1.09
CA ALA A 151 20.71 10.81 1.30
C ALA A 151 21.29 10.10 0.07
N ALA A 152 20.52 9.22 -0.57
CA ALA A 152 20.94 8.54 -1.80
C ALA A 152 21.14 9.53 -2.95
N ASP A 153 20.18 10.42 -3.20
CA ASP A 153 20.28 11.42 -4.27
C ASP A 153 21.39 12.44 -4.05
N LYS A 154 21.69 12.78 -2.79
CA LYS A 154 22.84 13.63 -2.46
C LYS A 154 24.16 12.97 -2.85
N THR A 155 24.24 11.65 -2.77
CA THR A 155 25.43 10.88 -3.10
C THR A 155 25.51 10.58 -4.60
N ASN A 156 24.39 10.15 -5.19
CA ASN A 156 24.25 9.81 -6.60
C ASN A 156 22.93 10.41 -7.14
N PRO A 157 22.98 11.60 -7.77
CA PRO A 157 21.78 12.26 -8.27
C PRO A 157 21.02 11.39 -9.27
N GLY A 158 19.73 11.15 -8.99
CA GLY A 158 18.82 10.40 -9.86
C GLY A 158 18.59 8.94 -9.45
N ASP A 159 19.26 8.46 -8.41
CA ASP A 159 19.04 7.11 -7.87
C ASP A 159 17.57 6.94 -7.42
N SER A 160 16.98 7.96 -6.80
CA SER A 160 15.58 7.89 -6.36
C SER A 160 14.60 7.76 -7.51
N GLU A 161 14.81 8.49 -8.61
CA GLU A 161 13.91 8.45 -9.77
C GLU A 161 14.02 7.13 -10.53
N ALA A 162 15.22 6.56 -10.62
CA ALA A 162 15.44 5.26 -11.23
C ALA A 162 14.70 4.14 -10.46
N VAL A 163 14.88 4.09 -9.14
CA VAL A 163 14.18 3.13 -8.26
C VAL A 163 12.67 3.33 -8.35
N LYS A 164 12.22 4.58 -8.21
CA LYS A 164 10.80 4.97 -8.28
C LYS A 164 10.14 4.53 -9.59
N SER A 165 10.79 4.78 -10.71
CA SER A 165 10.28 4.44 -12.04
C SER A 165 10.11 2.93 -12.21
N LEU A 166 11.10 2.14 -11.78
CA LEU A 166 11.02 0.68 -11.84
C LEU A 166 9.86 0.13 -10.99
N VAL A 167 9.75 0.58 -9.73
CA VAL A 167 8.70 0.14 -8.82
C VAL A 167 7.32 0.46 -9.39
N MET A 168 7.11 1.69 -9.88
CA MET A 168 5.81 2.09 -10.45
C MET A 168 5.46 1.34 -11.72
N ASN A 169 6.42 1.16 -12.63
CA ASN A 169 6.19 0.39 -13.85
C ASN A 169 5.82 -1.07 -13.54
N THR A 170 6.43 -1.64 -12.50
CA THR A 170 6.12 -3.00 -12.05
C THR A 170 4.71 -3.08 -11.49
N ILE A 171 4.32 -2.15 -10.63
CA ILE A 171 2.95 -2.05 -10.08
C ILE A 171 1.93 -1.91 -11.21
N HIS A 172 2.13 -0.97 -12.13
CA HIS A 172 1.23 -0.77 -13.27
C HIS A 172 1.12 -2.02 -14.16
N SER A 173 2.23 -2.70 -14.40
CA SER A 173 2.25 -3.93 -15.20
C SER A 173 1.45 -5.04 -14.52
N GLN A 174 1.58 -5.18 -13.20
CA GLN A 174 0.83 -6.19 -12.45
C GLN A 174 -0.67 -5.89 -12.43
N ILE A 175 -1.06 -4.63 -12.21
CA ILE A 175 -2.47 -4.21 -12.30
C ILE A 175 -3.04 -4.50 -13.69
N LYS A 176 -2.27 -4.23 -14.76
CA LYS A 176 -2.70 -4.50 -16.13
C LYS A 176 -2.85 -6.00 -16.41
N ALA A 177 -1.93 -6.82 -15.90
CA ALA A 177 -2.00 -8.28 -16.03
C ALA A 177 -3.24 -8.85 -15.33
N ASP A 178 -3.53 -8.37 -14.11
CA ASP A 178 -4.72 -8.79 -13.35
C ASP A 178 -6.02 -8.42 -14.09
N LYS A 179 -6.09 -7.23 -14.70
CA LYS A 179 -7.23 -6.82 -15.55
C LYS A 179 -7.41 -7.73 -16.75
N ALA A 180 -6.32 -8.13 -17.41
CA ALA A 180 -6.37 -8.99 -18.59
C ALA A 180 -6.73 -10.45 -18.27
N ALA A 181 -6.36 -10.95 -17.09
CA ALA A 181 -6.68 -12.30 -16.64
C ALA A 181 -8.16 -12.47 -16.24
N SER A 182 -8.89 -11.37 -16.03
CA SER A 182 -10.28 -11.35 -15.59
C SER A 182 -11.29 -10.98 -16.69
N ALA A 183 -10.84 -10.92 -17.95
CA ALA A 183 -11.64 -10.59 -19.13
C ALA A 183 -11.89 -11.84 -19.99
#